data_AF-A0A8S8XMN7-F1
#
_entry.id   AF-A0A8S8XMN7-F1
#
_cell.length_a   1.000
_cell.length_b   1.000
_cell.length_c   1.000
_cell.angle_alpha   90.00
_cell.angle_beta   90.00
_cell.angle_gamma   90.00
#
_symmetry.space_group_name_H-M   'P 1'
#
loop_
_entity.id
_entity.type
_entity.pdbx_description
1 polymer ?
#
loop_
_entity_poly.entity_id
_entity_poly.type
_entity_poly.pdbx_seq_one_letter_code
_entity_poly.pdbx_strand_id
1 'polypeptide(L)'
;MIDGWADWTIQCSSQEAKDLVKEIEQENLQMRLKSTRSSQDKLLTTRQREVFELALRRGYWKSPREVTLTHLSTELGIAKSTLSVLLHSIECKIIDRYYDEILS
;
A
#
# COMPACT_ATOMS: atom_id res chain seq x y z
N MET A 1 36.87 -5.18 23.23
CA MET A 1 35.73 -5.14 24.16
C MET A 1 34.50 -5.24 23.28
N ILE A 2 33.70 -6.28 23.42
CA ILE A 2 32.46 -6.41 22.65
C ILE A 2 31.40 -5.84 23.56
N ASP A 3 30.73 -4.77 23.15
CA ASP A 3 29.91 -3.94 24.04
C ASP A 3 28.61 -4.63 24.48
N GLY A 4 28.40 -5.90 24.10
CA GLY A 4 27.22 -6.70 24.44
C GLY A 4 25.96 -6.34 23.64
N TRP A 5 26.03 -5.36 22.74
CA TRP A 5 24.90 -4.90 21.94
C TRP A 5 24.97 -5.42 20.50
N ALA A 6 23.82 -5.85 19.98
CA ALA A 6 23.61 -6.13 18.56
C ALA A 6 22.68 -5.07 17.96
N ASP A 7 23.02 -4.60 16.76
CA ASP A 7 22.16 -3.71 15.98
C ASP A 7 21.39 -4.51 14.93
N TRP A 8 20.07 -4.42 14.96
CA TRP A 8 19.20 -5.06 13.97
C TRP A 8 18.33 -4.03 13.25
N THR A 9 18.11 -4.27 11.96
CA THR A 9 17.12 -3.53 11.15
C THR A 9 16.02 -4.51 10.76
N ILE A 10 14.79 -4.19 11.13
CA ILE A 10 13.61 -5.03 10.89
C ILE A 10 12.67 -4.29 9.95
N GLN A 11 12.25 -4.94 8.87
CA GLN A 11 11.19 -4.46 7.99
C GLN A 11 9.92 -5.23 8.31
N CYS A 12 8.92 -4.53 8.83
CA CYS A 12 7.64 -5.09 9.24
C CYS A 12 6.55 -4.03 9.10
N SER A 13 5.29 -4.46 9.21
CA SER A 13 4.17 -3.54 9.33
C SER A 13 4.26 -2.72 10.63
N SER A 14 3.52 -1.61 10.70
CA SER A 14 3.45 -0.82 11.93
C SER A 14 2.83 -1.60 13.10
N GLN A 15 2.02 -2.63 12.83
CA GLN A 15 1.37 -3.42 13.88
C GLN A 15 2.36 -4.43 14.48
N GLU A 16 3.03 -5.21 13.62
CA GLU A 16 4.10 -6.13 14.02
C GLU A 16 5.23 -5.41 14.77
N ALA A 17 5.60 -4.19 14.35
CA ALA A 17 6.58 -3.39 15.08
C ALA A 17 6.14 -3.07 16.51
N LYS A 18 4.85 -2.73 16.71
CA LYS A 18 4.30 -2.43 18.04
C LYS A 18 4.22 -3.69 18.89
N ASP A 19 3.85 -4.80 18.29
CA ASP A 19 3.71 -6.07 18.99
C ASP A 19 5.08 -6.59 19.44
N LEU A 20 6.10 -6.48 18.58
CA LEU A 20 7.49 -6.80 18.94
C LEU A 20 8.01 -5.94 20.09
N VAL A 21 7.77 -4.63 20.07
CA VAL A 21 8.19 -3.73 21.17
C VAL A 21 7.53 -4.13 22.49
N LYS A 22 6.23 -4.46 22.46
CA LYS A 22 5.50 -4.91 23.66
C LYS A 22 6.06 -6.23 24.20
N GLU A 23 6.35 -7.20 23.33
CA GLU A 23 6.90 -8.50 23.73
C GLU A 23 8.27 -8.33 24.39
N ILE A 24 9.14 -7.48 23.84
CA ILE A 24 10.45 -7.17 24.41
C ILE A 24 10.32 -6.50 25.79
N GLU A 25 9.37 -5.57 25.95
CA GLU A 25 9.07 -4.93 27.23
C GLU A 25 8.55 -5.94 28.27
N GLN A 26 7.73 -6.91 27.86
CA GLN A 26 7.20 -7.97 28.71
C GLN A 26 8.28 -8.96 29.18
N GLU A 27 9.20 -9.31 28.29
CA GLU A 27 10.33 -10.21 28.58
C GLU A 27 11.48 -9.49 29.30
N ASN A 28 11.31 -8.19 29.63
CA ASN A 28 12.28 -7.38 30.38
C ASN A 28 13.67 -7.31 29.71
N LEU A 29 13.70 -7.40 28.38
CA LEU A 29 14.92 -7.36 27.57
C LEU A 29 15.35 -5.91 27.33
N GLN A 30 16.64 -5.62 27.47
CA GLN A 30 17.15 -4.29 27.19
C GLN A 30 17.22 -4.03 25.68
N MET A 31 16.33 -3.17 25.19
CA MET A 31 16.32 -2.70 23.80
C MET A 31 16.45 -1.18 23.73
N ARG A 32 17.17 -0.68 22.72
CA ARG A 32 17.19 0.73 22.35
C ARG A 32 16.73 0.91 20.92
N LEU A 33 15.57 1.56 20.73
CA LEU A 33 15.10 1.96 19.41
C LEU A 33 15.97 3.08 18.85
N LYS A 34 16.77 2.79 17.82
CA LYS A 34 17.66 3.78 17.19
C LYS A 34 16.95 4.68 16.18
N SER A 35 16.11 4.09 15.33
CA SER A 35 15.41 4.81 14.26
C SER A 35 14.22 3.99 13.79
N THR A 36 13.08 4.65 13.59
CA THR A 36 11.97 4.12 12.80
C THR A 36 11.97 4.82 11.46
N ARG A 37 11.95 4.06 10.36
CA ARG A 37 11.64 4.62 9.05
C ARG A 37 10.28 4.09 8.63
N SER A 38 9.31 4.99 8.52
CA SER A 38 8.09 4.68 7.78
C SER A 38 8.47 4.66 6.31
N SER A 39 8.75 3.48 5.78
CA SER A 39 8.41 3.24 4.38
C SER A 39 6.89 3.21 4.34
N GLN A 40 6.25 4.38 4.25
CA GLN A 40 4.89 4.39 3.74
C GLN A 40 5.04 4.06 2.26
N ASP A 41 5.26 2.78 1.96
CA ASP A 41 5.22 2.30 0.59
C ASP A 41 3.85 2.71 0.07
N LYS A 42 3.87 3.71 -0.81
CA LYS A 42 2.64 4.25 -1.37
C LYS A 42 1.94 3.06 -2.03
N LEU A 43 0.71 2.75 -1.59
CA LEU A 43 -0.08 1.61 -2.06
C LEU A 43 -0.01 1.48 -3.59
N LEU A 44 -0.18 2.62 -4.27
CA LEU A 44 -0.06 2.74 -5.71
C LEU A 44 1.28 3.38 -6.11
N THR A 45 1.87 2.86 -7.18
CA THR A 45 2.97 3.53 -7.89
C THR A 45 2.50 4.89 -8.42
N THR A 46 3.42 5.78 -8.80
CA THR A 46 3.06 7.08 -9.38
C THR A 46 2.12 6.94 -10.57
N ARG A 47 2.43 6.01 -11.50
CA ARG A 47 1.60 5.76 -12.67
C ARG A 47 0.21 5.19 -12.31
N GLN A 48 0.16 4.27 -11.35
CA GLN A 48 -1.10 3.72 -10.87
C GLN A 48 -1.98 4.79 -10.21
N ARG A 49 -1.38 5.72 -9.47
CA ARG A 49 -2.10 6.85 -8.86
C ARG A 49 -2.70 7.78 -9.90
N GLU A 50 -1.94 8.15 -10.93
CA GLU A 50 -2.44 8.99 -12.04
C GLU A 50 -3.66 8.36 -12.72
N VAL A 51 -3.56 7.05 -13.04
CA VAL A 51 -4.64 6.31 -13.67
C VAL A 51 -5.85 6.21 -12.75
N PHE A 52 -5.64 5.90 -11.47
CA PHE A 52 -6.69 5.82 -10.47
C PHE A 52 -7.43 7.16 -10.32
N GLU A 53 -6.68 8.25 -10.16
CA GLU A 53 -7.25 9.59 -9.98
C GLU A 53 -8.05 10.03 -11.20
N LEU A 54 -7.55 9.77 -12.41
CA LEU A 54 -8.29 10.06 -13.63
C LEU A 54 -9.57 9.22 -13.73
N ALA A 55 -9.47 7.91 -13.55
CA ALA A 55 -10.62 6.99 -13.62
C ALA A 55 -11.69 7.35 -12.58
N LEU A 56 -11.28 7.72 -11.37
CA LEU A 56 -12.18 8.13 -10.30
C LEU A 56 -12.91 9.43 -10.66
N ARG A 57 -12.17 10.46 -11.09
CA ARG A 57 -12.76 11.75 -11.50
C ARG A 57 -13.73 11.61 -12.67
N ARG A 58 -13.42 10.75 -13.63
CA ARG A 58 -14.26 10.49 -14.81
C ARG A 58 -15.44 9.54 -14.50
N GLY A 59 -15.54 9.03 -13.27
CA GLY A 59 -16.67 8.20 -12.85
C GLY A 59 -16.62 6.75 -13.34
N TYR A 60 -15.42 6.17 -13.47
CA TYR A 60 -15.23 4.78 -13.89
C TYR A 60 -15.89 3.76 -12.94
N TRP A 61 -15.80 4.03 -11.64
CA TRP A 61 -16.41 3.24 -10.56
C TRP A 61 -17.76 3.79 -10.07
N LYS A 62 -18.33 4.81 -10.73
CA LYS A 62 -19.67 5.28 -10.39
C LYS A 62 -20.74 4.29 -10.88
N SER A 63 -21.89 4.31 -10.23
CA SER A 63 -23.08 3.56 -10.62
C SER A 63 -24.25 4.53 -10.81
N PRO A 64 -24.76 4.73 -12.05
CA PRO A 64 -24.30 4.13 -13.31
C PRO A 64 -22.90 4.61 -13.72
N ARG A 65 -22.16 3.78 -14.47
CA ARG A 65 -20.81 4.10 -14.97
C ARG A 65 -20.86 5.30 -15.92
N GLU A 66 -20.10 6.34 -15.62
CA GLU A 66 -20.08 7.60 -16.40
C GLU A 66 -19.04 7.60 -17.53
N VAL A 67 -18.00 6.77 -17.44
CA VAL A 67 -16.93 6.68 -18.46
C VAL A 67 -16.61 5.24 -18.83
N THR A 68 -16.28 5.01 -20.10
CA THR A 68 -15.86 3.69 -20.58
C THR A 68 -14.34 3.51 -20.52
N LEU A 69 -13.91 2.24 -20.43
CA LEU A 69 -12.49 1.88 -20.56
C LEU A 69 -11.88 2.39 -21.88
N THR A 70 -12.66 2.38 -22.96
CA THR A 70 -12.27 2.93 -24.26
C THR A 70 -11.93 4.41 -24.17
N HIS A 71 -12.81 5.22 -23.59
CA HIS A 71 -12.60 6.66 -23.46
C HIS A 71 -11.36 6.98 -22.62
N LEU A 72 -11.20 6.30 -21.47
CA LEU A 72 -10.02 6.48 -20.62
C LEU A 72 -8.72 6.05 -21.32
N SER A 73 -8.74 4.98 -22.11
CA SER A 73 -7.56 4.52 -22.84
C SER A 73 -7.11 5.54 -23.89
N THR A 74 -8.07 6.16 -24.59
CA THR A 74 -7.81 7.25 -25.53
C THR A 74 -7.26 8.49 -24.83
N GLU A 75 -7.84 8.88 -23.69
CA GLU A 75 -7.38 10.04 -22.91
C GLU A 75 -5.96 9.86 -22.34
N LEU A 76 -5.62 8.64 -21.94
CA LEU A 76 -4.29 8.30 -21.40
C LEU A 76 -3.25 7.98 -22.47
N GLY A 77 -3.64 7.84 -23.75
CA GLY A 77 -2.76 7.45 -24.85
C GLY A 77 -2.16 6.04 -24.70
N ILE A 78 -2.89 5.11 -24.05
CA ILE A 78 -2.43 3.73 -23.83
C ILE A 78 -3.42 2.72 -24.41
N ALA A 79 -2.94 1.51 -24.69
CA ALA A 79 -3.81 0.42 -25.14
C ALA A 79 -4.88 0.06 -24.08
N LYS A 80 -6.09 -0.31 -24.53
CA LYS A 80 -7.18 -0.76 -23.65
C LYS A 80 -6.75 -1.93 -22.75
N SER A 81 -6.00 -2.89 -23.29
CA SER A 81 -5.48 -4.03 -22.54
C SER A 81 -4.54 -3.59 -21.41
N THR A 82 -3.63 -2.65 -21.69
CA THR A 82 -2.73 -2.08 -20.67
C THR A 82 -3.51 -1.35 -19.58
N LEU A 83 -4.50 -0.54 -19.94
CA LEU A 83 -5.35 0.14 -18.96
C LEU A 83 -6.13 -0.86 -18.10
N SER A 84 -6.67 -1.92 -18.71
CA SER A 84 -7.39 -2.98 -17.99
C SER A 84 -6.51 -3.64 -16.94
N VAL A 85 -5.26 -3.98 -17.29
CA VAL A 85 -4.30 -4.59 -16.34
C VAL A 85 -3.94 -3.60 -15.22
N LEU A 86 -3.75 -2.32 -15.55
CA LEU A 86 -3.45 -1.29 -14.54
C LEU A 86 -4.61 -1.10 -13.56
N LEU A 87 -5.85 -0.98 -14.06
CA LEU A 87 -7.02 -0.83 -13.21
C LEU A 87 -7.24 -2.06 -12.33
N HIS A 88 -7.12 -3.26 -12.90
CA HIS A 88 -7.22 -4.49 -12.13
C HIS A 88 -6.14 -4.59 -11.04
N SER A 89 -4.89 -4.25 -11.36
CA SER A 89 -3.80 -4.22 -10.38
C SER A 89 -4.03 -3.20 -9.26
N ILE A 90 -4.62 -2.03 -9.59
CA ILE A 90 -5.04 -1.03 -8.61
C ILE A 90 -6.13 -1.60 -7.71
N GLU A 91 -7.16 -2.23 -8.29
CA GLU A 91 -8.28 -2.83 -7.57
C GLU A 91 -7.81 -3.94 -6.61
N CYS A 92 -6.96 -4.86 -7.05
CA CYS A 92 -6.39 -5.90 -6.18
C CYS A 92 -5.68 -5.30 -4.97
N LYS A 93 -4.82 -4.30 -5.17
CA LYS A 93 -4.10 -3.64 -4.07
C LYS A 93 -5.03 -2.96 -3.08
N ILE A 94 -6.12 -2.34 -3.55
CA ILE A 94 -7.12 -1.72 -2.69
C ILE A 94 -7.86 -2.81 -1.91
N ILE A 95 -8.31 -3.87 -2.58
CA ILE A 95 -9.01 -5.00 -1.93
C ILE A 95 -8.11 -5.62 -0.87
N ASP A 96 -6.86 -5.96 -1.18
CA ASP A 96 -5.91 -6.55 -0.23
C ASP A 96 -5.66 -5.64 0.97
N ARG A 97 -5.61 -4.32 0.75
CA ARG A 97 -5.39 -3.35 1.82
C ARG A 97 -6.56 -3.24 2.79
N TYR A 98 -7.78 -3.37 2.29
CA TYR A 98 -9.02 -3.17 3.06
C TYR A 98 -9.76 -4.48 3.35
N TYR A 99 -9.19 -5.64 3.01
CA TYR A 99 -9.80 -6.95 3.18
C TYR A 99 -10.27 -7.18 4.63
N ASP A 100 -9.37 -6.94 5.59
CA ASP A 100 -9.67 -7.12 7.01
C ASP A 100 -10.72 -6.12 7.51
N GLU A 101 -10.73 -4.89 7.00
CA GLU A 101 -11.72 -3.87 7.36
C GLU A 101 -13.12 -4.18 6.81
N ILE A 102 -13.22 -4.86 5.66
CA ILE A 102 -14.48 -5.23 5.03
C ILE A 102 -15.11 -6.46 5.71
N LEU A 103 -14.29 -7.39 6.23
CA LEU A 103 -14.74 -8.65 6.83
C LEU A 103 -14.79 -8.64 8.37
N SER A 104 -14.40 -7.53 8.99
CA SER A 104 -14.54 -7.23 10.43
C SER A 104 -15.98 -6.88 10.78
#